data_AF-A0A920PP77-F1
#
_entry.id   AF-A0A920PP77-F1
#
_cell.length_a   1.000
_cell.length_b   1.000
_cell.length_c   1.000
_cell.angle_alpha   90.00
_cell.angle_beta   90.00
_cell.angle_gamma   90.00
#
_symmetry.space_group_name_H-M   'P 1'
#
loop_
_entity.id
_entity.type
_entity.pdbx_description
1 polymer ?
#
loop_
_entity_poly.entity_id
_entity_poly.type
_entity_poly.pdbx_seq_one_letter_code
_entity_poly.pdbx_strand_id
1 'polypeptide(L)'
;MRGLPGPVSAKVETGNVAGSHKARHLMGLILHMLVDEVPDGTRLAISSCGNAAFAAATVAGALGRPIDVFIPTWADSNVVEGLNALGATIHVCERREGEVGDPCMTRFQAAVARGSFPFSVQAIENHWVLDGGRTIGWELADQIADKPIRIEDLMIQVGGGALLASCAMGLIEAHQLGRLAYLPRVWAVQAAGCAPFDRAWKGLHHDNVPQAVLCDAQDRADELMYPWENPHSLATGILDDVTYDWQGVVRACWKQVAAVLSPGKARSGRRIN
;
A
#
# COMPACT_ATOMS: atom_id res chain seq x y z
N MET A 1 -8.71 -30.68 10.22
CA MET A 1 -8.80 -29.26 9.80
C MET A 1 -10.27 -28.91 9.72
N ARG A 2 -10.77 -27.97 10.54
CA ARG A 2 -12.11 -27.42 10.32
C ARG A 2 -12.03 -26.58 9.04
N GLY A 3 -12.85 -26.89 8.04
CA GLY A 3 -12.93 -26.11 6.81
C GLY A 3 -13.34 -24.67 7.11
N LEU A 4 -13.01 -23.74 6.21
CA LEU A 4 -13.45 -22.36 6.34
C LEU A 4 -14.99 -22.32 6.35
N PRO A 5 -15.60 -21.46 7.19
CA PRO A 5 -17.05 -21.45 7.42
C PRO A 5 -17.89 -20.98 6.21
N GLY A 6 -17.25 -20.61 5.09
CA GLY A 6 -17.93 -20.10 3.90
C GLY A 6 -17.03 -20.09 2.66
N PRO A 7 -17.58 -19.67 1.50
CA PRO A 7 -16.83 -19.57 0.25
C PRO A 7 -15.71 -18.54 0.34
N VAL A 8 -14.55 -18.87 -0.24
CA VAL A 8 -13.40 -17.97 -0.35
C VAL A 8 -13.17 -17.61 -1.80
N SER A 9 -12.91 -16.34 -2.07
CA SER A 9 -12.46 -15.84 -3.37
C SER A 9 -11.12 -15.13 -3.19
N ALA A 10 -10.29 -15.16 -4.23
CA ALA A 10 -9.02 -14.45 -4.25
C ALA A 10 -8.99 -13.49 -5.44
N LYS A 11 -8.57 -12.24 -5.20
CA LYS A 11 -8.17 -11.30 -6.24
C LYS A 11 -6.70 -11.58 -6.56
N VAL A 12 -6.46 -12.21 -7.71
CA VAL A 12 -5.13 -12.69 -8.10
C VAL A 12 -4.38 -11.60 -8.87
N GLU A 13 -3.44 -10.95 -8.21
CA GLU A 13 -2.56 -9.92 -8.81
C GLU A 13 -1.17 -10.46 -9.21
N THR A 14 -0.90 -11.75 -9.01
CA THR A 14 0.39 -12.38 -9.35
C THR A 14 0.61 -12.54 -10.86
N GLY A 15 -0.45 -12.45 -11.66
CA GLY A 15 -0.38 -12.46 -13.13
C GLY A 15 -0.27 -11.07 -13.76
N ASN A 16 -0.16 -10.01 -12.94
CA ASN A 16 -0.05 -8.64 -13.43
C ASN A 16 1.36 -8.34 -13.95
N VAL A 17 1.56 -7.17 -14.57
CA VAL A 17 2.88 -6.70 -15.01
C VAL A 17 3.89 -6.77 -13.86
N ALA A 18 5.07 -7.31 -14.16
CA ALA A 18 6.12 -7.60 -13.18
C ALA A 18 5.70 -8.53 -12.02
N GLY A 19 4.64 -9.32 -12.20
CA GLY A 19 4.25 -10.42 -11.31
C GLY A 19 3.60 -10.01 -9.98
N SER A 20 3.17 -8.75 -9.83
CA SER A 20 2.49 -8.30 -8.60
C SER A 20 1.63 -7.06 -8.80
N HIS A 21 0.84 -6.71 -7.78
CA HIS A 21 0.05 -5.49 -7.75
C HIS A 21 0.90 -4.19 -7.80
N LYS A 22 2.21 -4.25 -7.53
CA LYS A 22 3.08 -3.06 -7.45
C LYS A 22 3.08 -2.28 -8.78
N ALA A 23 2.88 -2.95 -9.92
CA ALA A 23 2.76 -2.27 -11.20
C ALA A 23 1.52 -1.36 -11.31
N ARG A 24 0.40 -1.68 -10.67
CA ARG A 24 -0.81 -0.83 -10.67
C ARG A 24 -0.52 0.57 -10.15
N HIS A 25 0.21 0.61 -9.03
CA HIS A 25 0.63 1.83 -8.38
C HIS A 25 1.55 2.66 -9.28
N LEU A 26 2.57 2.01 -9.84
CA LEU A 26 3.61 2.67 -10.64
C LEU A 26 3.12 3.07 -12.04
N MET A 27 2.15 2.36 -12.61
CA MET A 27 1.46 2.76 -13.84
C MET A 27 0.62 4.02 -13.62
N GLY A 28 -0.11 4.14 -12.51
CA GLY A 28 -0.78 5.42 -12.22
C GLY A 28 0.24 6.54 -12.07
N LEU A 29 1.30 6.30 -11.29
CA LEU A 29 2.33 7.29 -11.05
C LEU A 29 3.05 7.75 -12.33
N ILE A 30 3.36 6.83 -13.24
CA ILE A 30 4.02 7.19 -14.51
C ILE A 30 3.09 7.99 -15.42
N LEU A 31 1.76 7.76 -15.36
CA LEU A 31 0.80 8.57 -16.11
C LEU A 31 0.72 10.01 -15.56
N HIS A 32 0.69 10.18 -14.23
CA HIS A 32 0.80 11.52 -13.62
C HIS A 32 2.08 12.23 -14.04
N MET A 33 3.20 11.52 -14.00
CA MET A 33 4.49 12.04 -14.46
C MET A 33 4.46 12.49 -15.94
N LEU A 34 3.79 11.74 -16.82
CA LEU A 34 3.65 12.11 -18.23
C LEU A 34 2.72 13.32 -18.44
N VAL A 35 1.63 13.41 -17.68
CA VAL A 35 0.71 14.56 -17.69
C VAL A 35 1.40 15.83 -17.20
N ASP A 36 2.26 15.70 -16.19
CA ASP A 36 3.08 16.80 -15.66
C ASP A 36 4.28 17.14 -16.57
N GLU A 37 4.38 16.52 -17.75
CA GLU A 37 5.41 16.74 -18.76
C GLU A 37 6.85 16.63 -18.20
N VAL A 38 7.08 15.70 -17.26
CA VAL A 38 8.41 15.51 -16.68
C VAL A 38 9.41 15.12 -17.79
N PRO A 39 10.54 15.85 -17.93
CA PRO A 39 11.49 15.65 -19.03
C PRO A 39 11.96 14.20 -19.18
N ASP A 40 12.13 13.73 -20.41
CA ASP A 40 12.53 12.34 -20.72
C ASP A 40 13.85 11.91 -20.06
N GLY A 41 14.78 12.85 -19.87
CA GLY A 41 16.06 12.60 -19.21
C GLY A 41 16.01 12.55 -17.68
N THR A 42 14.87 12.87 -17.06
CA THR A 42 14.72 12.80 -15.59
C THR A 42 14.81 11.35 -15.14
N ARG A 43 15.77 11.06 -14.26
CA ARG A 43 15.96 9.73 -13.71
C ARG A 43 14.85 9.42 -12.71
N LEU A 44 14.24 8.25 -12.84
CA LEU A 44 13.35 7.70 -11.85
C LEU A 44 14.18 7.09 -10.72
N ALA A 45 13.70 7.17 -9.49
CA ALA A 45 14.39 6.60 -8.34
C ALA A 45 13.45 5.70 -7.53
N ILE A 46 13.96 4.57 -7.02
CA ILE A 46 13.25 3.72 -6.08
C ILE A 46 14.21 3.06 -5.09
N SER A 47 13.83 2.99 -3.81
CA SER A 47 14.49 2.16 -2.80
C SER A 47 13.70 0.87 -2.60
N SER A 48 14.19 -0.25 -3.13
CA SER A 48 13.57 -1.57 -2.98
C SER A 48 14.47 -2.66 -3.54
N CYS A 49 14.43 -3.86 -2.97
CA CYS A 49 15.09 -5.06 -3.50
C CYS A 49 14.11 -6.22 -3.74
N GLY A 50 12.85 -5.91 -4.11
CA GLY A 50 11.82 -6.92 -4.36
C GLY A 50 10.84 -6.53 -5.46
N ASN A 51 9.58 -6.97 -5.33
CA ASN A 51 8.53 -6.78 -6.34
C ASN A 51 8.34 -5.32 -6.78
N ALA A 52 8.56 -4.35 -5.88
CA ALA A 52 8.44 -2.94 -6.24
C ALA A 52 9.57 -2.47 -7.16
N ALA A 53 10.81 -2.94 -6.96
CA ALA A 53 11.92 -2.67 -7.84
C ALA A 53 11.69 -3.25 -9.25
N PHE A 54 11.22 -4.50 -9.32
CA PHE A 54 10.89 -5.13 -10.60
C PHE A 54 9.76 -4.40 -11.35
N ALA A 55 8.69 -4.03 -10.64
CA ALA A 55 7.61 -3.25 -11.23
C ALA A 55 8.09 -1.88 -11.72
N ALA A 56 8.93 -1.19 -10.94
CA ALA A 56 9.47 0.10 -11.29
C ALA A 56 10.38 0.03 -12.51
N ALA A 57 11.33 -0.90 -12.53
CA ALA A 57 12.22 -1.09 -13.67
C ALA A 57 11.46 -1.52 -14.93
N THR A 58 10.46 -2.38 -14.80
CA THR A 58 9.61 -2.80 -15.93
C THR A 58 8.82 -1.63 -16.52
N VAL A 59 8.16 -0.83 -15.68
CA VAL A 59 7.36 0.32 -16.13
C VAL A 59 8.26 1.42 -16.70
N ALA A 60 9.41 1.69 -16.09
CA ALA A 60 10.39 2.64 -16.59
C ALA A 60 10.93 2.23 -17.96
N GLY A 61 11.34 0.96 -18.08
CA GLY A 61 11.87 0.39 -19.33
C GLY A 61 10.85 0.42 -20.47
N ALA A 62 9.56 0.20 -20.19
CA ALA A 62 8.50 0.29 -21.19
C ALA A 62 8.37 1.68 -21.85
N LEU A 63 8.83 2.74 -21.18
CA LEU A 63 8.85 4.11 -21.70
C LEU A 63 10.26 4.62 -22.02
N GLY A 64 11.29 3.76 -21.93
CA GLY A 64 12.68 4.17 -22.12
C GLY A 64 13.19 5.17 -21.09
N ARG A 65 12.58 5.24 -19.90
CA ARG A 65 12.99 6.17 -18.83
C ARG A 65 14.13 5.55 -18.01
N PRO A 66 15.23 6.30 -17.76
CA PRO A 66 16.32 5.81 -16.91
C PRO A 66 15.86 5.67 -15.46
N ILE A 67 16.26 4.59 -14.79
CA ILE A 67 15.90 4.33 -13.40
C ILE A 67 17.11 3.97 -12.53
N ASP A 68 17.19 4.60 -11.37
CA ASP A 68 18.10 4.28 -10.27
C ASP A 68 17.37 3.43 -9.22
N VAL A 69 17.94 2.26 -8.90
CA VAL A 69 17.41 1.34 -7.90
C VAL A 69 18.41 1.21 -6.76
N PHE A 70 18.01 1.68 -5.58
CA PHE A 70 18.81 1.63 -4.36
C PHE A 70 18.49 0.34 -3.60
N ILE A 71 19.50 -0.53 -3.44
CA ILE A 71 19.36 -1.85 -2.83
C ILE A 71 20.35 -2.05 -1.68
N PRO A 72 20.02 -2.91 -0.69
CA PRO A 72 20.95 -3.25 0.38
C PRO A 72 22.04 -4.20 -0.13
N THR A 73 23.13 -4.31 0.64
CA THR A 73 24.28 -5.18 0.35
C THR A 73 23.95 -6.68 0.33
N TRP A 74 22.84 -7.08 0.95
CA TRP A 74 22.38 -8.46 1.04
C TRP A 74 21.27 -8.81 0.04
N ALA A 75 20.96 -7.92 -0.90
CA ALA A 75 19.98 -8.21 -1.95
C ALA A 75 20.36 -9.48 -2.74
N ASP A 76 19.35 -10.32 -3.03
CA ASP A 76 19.54 -11.59 -3.73
C ASP A 76 20.13 -11.39 -5.13
N SER A 77 21.09 -12.24 -5.52
CA SER A 77 21.76 -12.13 -6.81
C SER A 77 20.79 -12.21 -7.99
N ASN A 78 19.72 -13.00 -7.89
CA ASN A 78 18.69 -13.09 -8.93
C ASN A 78 17.92 -11.77 -9.08
N VAL A 79 17.72 -11.03 -7.97
CA VAL A 79 17.12 -9.69 -8.01
C VAL A 79 18.05 -8.73 -8.75
N VAL A 80 19.34 -8.75 -8.44
CA VAL A 80 20.35 -7.90 -9.10
C VAL A 80 20.43 -8.21 -10.60
N GLU A 81 20.54 -9.47 -10.98
CA GLU A 81 20.58 -9.91 -12.38
C GLU A 81 19.31 -9.51 -13.13
N GLY A 82 18.13 -9.73 -12.54
CA GLY A 82 16.86 -9.37 -13.16
C GLY A 82 16.69 -7.87 -13.34
N LEU A 83 17.12 -7.05 -12.38
CA LEU A 83 17.09 -5.58 -12.49
C LEU A 83 18.07 -5.07 -13.57
N ASN A 84 19.27 -5.66 -13.65
CA ASN A 84 20.23 -5.34 -14.72
C ASN A 84 19.66 -5.71 -16.10
N ALA A 85 18.98 -6.86 -16.23
CA ALA A 85 18.33 -7.26 -17.47
C ALA A 85 17.20 -6.31 -17.90
N LEU A 86 16.56 -5.63 -16.95
CA LEU A 86 15.56 -4.58 -17.19
C LEU A 86 16.20 -3.21 -17.48
N GLY A 87 17.53 -3.10 -17.51
CA GLY A 87 18.24 -1.85 -17.78
C GLY A 87 18.29 -0.88 -16.59
N ALA A 88 18.03 -1.34 -15.38
CA ALA A 88 18.11 -0.51 -14.18
C ALA A 88 19.57 -0.18 -13.81
N THR A 89 19.82 1.04 -13.34
CA THR A 89 21.10 1.41 -12.71
C THR A 89 21.03 1.09 -11.22
N ILE A 90 21.79 0.08 -10.79
CA ILE A 90 21.74 -0.42 -9.42
C ILE A 90 22.76 0.31 -8.54
N HIS A 91 22.32 0.78 -7.38
CA HIS A 91 23.13 1.40 -6.34
C HIS A 91 23.10 0.55 -5.08
N VAL A 92 24.18 -0.20 -4.83
CA VAL A 92 24.33 -0.97 -3.58
C VAL A 92 24.66 -0.01 -2.45
N CYS A 93 23.81 0.01 -1.42
CA CYS A 93 23.85 1.00 -0.35
C CYS A 93 24.45 0.41 0.93
N GLU A 94 25.77 0.58 1.08
CA GLU A 94 26.45 0.29 2.35
C GLU A 94 26.06 1.31 3.44
N ARG A 95 25.97 0.84 4.69
CA ARG A 95 25.82 1.70 5.86
C ARG A 95 27.12 2.43 6.12
N ARG A 96 27.07 3.76 6.21
CA ARG A 96 28.21 4.60 6.61
C ARG A 96 28.37 4.60 8.13
N GLU A 97 29.57 4.85 8.61
CA GLU A 97 29.82 5.00 10.04
C GLU A 97 28.94 6.13 10.63
N GLY A 98 28.26 5.86 11.74
CA GLY A 98 27.35 6.80 12.39
C GLY A 98 26.01 7.03 11.66
N GLU A 99 25.73 6.32 10.57
CA GLU A 99 24.48 6.47 9.82
C GLU A 99 23.29 5.82 10.52
N VAL A 100 22.28 6.63 10.81
CA VAL A 100 20.99 6.23 11.39
C VAL A 100 19.95 6.04 10.28
N GLY A 101 19.05 5.07 10.44
CA GLY A 101 17.98 4.77 9.47
C GLY A 101 18.40 3.77 8.38
N ASP A 102 17.60 3.64 7.33
CA ASP A 102 17.90 2.76 6.18
C ASP A 102 18.81 3.48 5.17
N PRO A 103 20.03 2.99 4.91
CA PRO A 103 20.92 3.55 3.90
C PRO A 103 20.25 3.65 2.52
N CYS A 104 19.45 2.66 2.11
CA CYS A 104 18.82 2.66 0.79
C CYS A 104 17.86 3.85 0.65
N MET A 105 17.00 4.07 1.66
CA MET A 105 16.14 5.24 1.73
C MET A 105 16.93 6.55 1.74
N THR A 106 18.02 6.63 2.52
CA THR A 106 18.87 7.83 2.54
C THR A 106 19.46 8.16 1.17
N ARG A 107 19.96 7.16 0.42
CA ARG A 107 20.53 7.41 -0.94
C ARG A 107 19.43 7.75 -1.94
N PHE A 108 18.27 7.09 -1.85
CA PHE A 108 17.09 7.40 -2.65
C PHE A 108 16.64 8.85 -2.45
N GLN A 109 16.43 9.29 -1.19
CA GLN A 109 16.03 10.66 -0.88
C GLN A 109 17.09 11.69 -1.32
N ALA A 110 18.37 11.35 -1.21
CA ALA A 110 19.44 12.20 -1.73
C ALA A 110 19.41 12.31 -3.27
N ALA A 111 19.01 11.25 -3.99
CA ALA A 111 18.85 11.30 -5.45
C ALA A 111 17.63 12.14 -5.85
N VAL A 112 16.52 12.01 -5.11
CA VAL A 112 15.33 12.85 -5.29
C VAL A 112 15.65 14.33 -5.04
N ALA A 113 16.39 14.64 -3.98
CA ALA A 113 16.85 16.01 -3.69
C ALA A 113 17.77 16.60 -4.77
N ARG A 114 18.40 15.75 -5.61
CA ARG A 114 19.21 16.16 -6.77
C ARG A 114 18.42 16.22 -8.08
N GLY A 115 17.11 16.02 -8.04
CA GLY A 115 16.22 16.13 -9.21
C GLY A 115 15.77 14.80 -9.81
N SER A 116 15.99 13.67 -9.15
CA SER A 116 15.36 12.41 -9.57
C SER A 116 13.88 12.41 -9.22
N PHE A 117 13.05 11.78 -10.05
CA PHE A 117 11.63 11.64 -9.76
C PHE A 117 11.39 10.50 -8.74
N PRO A 118 10.63 10.72 -7.65
CA PRO A 118 10.37 9.70 -6.63
C PRO A 118 9.38 8.65 -7.16
N PHE A 119 9.90 7.62 -7.83
CA PHE A 119 9.12 6.54 -8.44
C PHE A 119 8.94 5.36 -7.48
N SER A 120 8.43 5.68 -6.29
CA SER A 120 8.26 4.76 -5.16
C SER A 120 6.84 4.20 -5.06
N VAL A 121 6.69 3.06 -4.36
CA VAL A 121 5.38 2.49 -4.01
C VAL A 121 4.85 2.97 -2.64
N GLN A 122 5.53 3.94 -2.02
CA GLN A 122 5.19 4.53 -0.72
C GLN A 122 4.57 5.92 -0.94
N ALA A 123 3.40 6.18 -0.37
CA ALA A 123 2.69 7.44 -0.61
C ALA A 123 3.33 8.64 0.08
N ILE A 124 4.12 8.40 1.13
CA ILE A 124 4.95 9.41 1.78
C ILE A 124 5.99 10.02 0.83
N GLU A 125 6.46 9.25 -0.17
CA GLU A 125 7.42 9.70 -1.17
C GLU A 125 6.72 10.25 -2.42
N ASN A 126 5.59 9.66 -2.81
CA ASN A 126 4.75 10.22 -3.87
C ASN A 126 3.28 9.79 -3.74
N HIS A 127 2.40 10.74 -3.39
CA HIS A 127 1.00 10.43 -3.09
C HIS A 127 0.21 9.88 -4.29
N TRP A 128 0.62 10.17 -5.53
CA TRP A 128 -0.05 9.68 -6.74
C TRP A 128 0.02 8.16 -6.91
N VAL A 129 0.91 7.50 -6.18
CA VAL A 129 0.96 6.05 -6.07
C VAL A 129 -0.37 5.44 -5.61
N LEU A 130 -1.11 6.18 -4.79
CA LEU A 130 -2.39 5.74 -4.26
C LEU A 130 -3.48 5.78 -5.31
N ASP A 131 -3.38 6.72 -6.25
CA ASP A 131 -4.28 6.89 -7.39
C ASP A 131 -4.19 5.70 -8.37
N GLY A 132 -2.97 5.29 -8.72
CA GLY A 132 -2.78 4.06 -9.50
C GLY A 132 -3.32 2.82 -8.79
N GLY A 133 -3.04 2.72 -7.48
CA GLY A 133 -3.49 1.60 -6.67
C GLY A 133 -5.02 1.49 -6.52
N ARG A 134 -5.76 2.61 -6.46
CA ARG A 134 -7.21 2.57 -6.20
C ARG A 134 -8.01 1.88 -7.31
N THR A 135 -7.42 1.76 -8.50
CA THR A 135 -7.98 0.95 -9.61
C THR A 135 -8.27 -0.49 -9.18
N ILE A 136 -7.44 -1.08 -8.30
CA ILE A 136 -7.68 -2.41 -7.74
C ILE A 136 -8.97 -2.41 -6.91
N GLY A 137 -9.22 -1.34 -6.16
CA GLY A 137 -10.44 -1.15 -5.37
C GLY A 137 -11.69 -1.02 -6.23
N TRP A 138 -11.61 -0.30 -7.36
CA TRP A 138 -12.71 -0.22 -8.33
C TRP A 138 -13.00 -1.57 -8.99
N GLU A 139 -11.97 -2.29 -9.42
CA GLU A 139 -12.18 -3.62 -10.00
C GLU A 139 -12.72 -4.62 -8.96
N LEU A 140 -12.26 -4.54 -7.71
CA LEU A 140 -12.82 -5.33 -6.62
C LEU A 140 -14.30 -5.00 -6.42
N ALA A 141 -14.67 -3.73 -6.45
CA ALA A 141 -16.05 -3.29 -6.34
C ALA A 141 -16.94 -3.88 -7.43
N ASP A 142 -16.49 -3.84 -8.69
CA ASP A 142 -17.19 -4.46 -9.81
C ASP A 142 -17.36 -5.97 -9.60
N GLN A 143 -16.26 -6.66 -9.29
CA GLN A 143 -16.26 -8.10 -9.10
C GLN A 143 -17.09 -8.56 -7.90
N ILE A 144 -17.21 -7.74 -6.85
CA ILE A 144 -18.07 -8.01 -5.69
C ILE A 144 -19.53 -7.76 -6.03
N ALA A 145 -19.84 -6.66 -6.72
CA ALA A 145 -21.21 -6.30 -7.10
C ALA A 145 -21.84 -7.35 -8.04
N ASP A 146 -21.04 -7.99 -8.88
CA ASP A 146 -21.51 -8.99 -9.83
C ASP A 146 -21.57 -10.41 -9.24
N LYS A 147 -21.13 -10.61 -7.99
CA LYS A 147 -21.21 -11.92 -7.33
C LYS A 147 -22.63 -12.19 -6.82
N PRO A 148 -23.12 -13.44 -6.96
CA PRO A 148 -24.41 -13.84 -6.40
C PRO A 148 -24.38 -13.97 -4.87
N ILE A 149 -23.18 -13.98 -4.27
CA ILE A 149 -22.97 -14.05 -2.83
C ILE A 149 -22.46 -12.71 -2.31
N ARG A 150 -22.95 -12.31 -1.14
CA ARG A 150 -22.45 -11.14 -0.43
C ARG A 150 -21.05 -11.44 0.11
N ILE A 151 -20.05 -10.66 -0.30
CA ILE A 151 -18.72 -10.67 0.31
C ILE A 151 -18.74 -9.74 1.51
N GLU A 152 -18.69 -10.30 2.73
CA GLU A 152 -18.72 -9.51 3.97
C GLU A 152 -17.35 -9.05 4.43
N ASP A 153 -16.32 -9.86 4.18
CA ASP A 153 -14.97 -9.65 4.69
C ASP A 153 -13.96 -9.66 3.53
N LEU A 154 -13.07 -8.67 3.54
CA LEU A 154 -11.98 -8.52 2.61
C LEU A 154 -10.67 -8.45 3.39
N MET A 155 -9.84 -9.47 3.25
CA MET A 155 -8.53 -9.54 3.88
C MET A 155 -7.49 -9.00 2.91
N ILE A 156 -6.80 -7.91 3.29
CA ILE A 156 -5.80 -7.26 2.44
C ILE A 156 -4.46 -7.25 3.17
N GLN A 157 -3.42 -7.75 2.50
CA GLN A 157 -2.07 -7.76 3.03
C GLN A 157 -1.52 -6.32 3.21
N VAL A 158 -0.76 -6.11 4.28
CA VAL A 158 -0.16 -4.83 4.66
C VAL A 158 1.33 -5.01 4.94
N GLY A 159 2.15 -4.58 3.99
CA GLY A 159 3.55 -4.20 4.23
C GLY A 159 3.60 -2.70 4.53
N GLY A 160 4.02 -1.92 3.52
CA GLY A 160 4.05 -0.46 3.57
C GLY A 160 2.69 0.24 3.64
N GLY A 161 1.58 -0.44 3.34
CA GLY A 161 0.21 0.07 3.54
C GLY A 161 -0.50 0.62 2.30
N ALA A 162 0.23 1.03 1.25
CA ALA A 162 -0.34 1.56 0.02
C ALA A 162 -1.45 0.71 -0.58
N LEU A 163 -1.28 -0.62 -0.65
CA LEU A 163 -2.28 -1.53 -1.24
C LEU A 163 -3.65 -1.41 -0.55
N LEU A 164 -3.68 -1.52 0.77
CA LEU A 164 -4.93 -1.47 1.53
C LEU A 164 -5.53 -0.07 1.48
N ALA A 165 -4.72 0.97 1.68
CA ALA A 165 -5.17 2.36 1.59
C ALA A 165 -5.83 2.66 0.22
N SER A 166 -5.17 2.27 -0.87
CA SER A 166 -5.68 2.39 -2.23
C SER A 166 -6.95 1.60 -2.47
N CYS A 167 -6.98 0.31 -2.12
CA CYS A 167 -8.17 -0.52 -2.30
C CYS A 167 -9.37 0.06 -1.55
N ALA A 168 -9.15 0.52 -0.32
CA ALA A 168 -10.19 1.15 0.48
C ALA A 168 -10.73 2.42 -0.16
N MET A 169 -9.87 3.27 -0.76
CA MET A 169 -10.32 4.44 -1.51
C MET A 169 -11.22 4.05 -2.68
N GLY A 170 -10.80 3.10 -3.52
CA GLY A 170 -11.61 2.64 -4.65
C GLY A 170 -12.94 2.02 -4.23
N LEU A 171 -12.96 1.22 -3.15
CA LEU A 171 -14.19 0.64 -2.61
C LEU A 171 -15.15 1.71 -2.07
N ILE A 172 -14.62 2.71 -1.34
CA ILE A 172 -15.42 3.83 -0.81
C ILE A 172 -16.02 4.64 -1.95
N GLU A 173 -15.24 4.99 -2.97
CA GLU A 173 -15.72 5.72 -4.15
C GLU A 173 -16.80 4.93 -4.89
N ALA A 174 -16.59 3.63 -5.13
CA ALA A 174 -17.57 2.78 -5.78
C ALA A 174 -18.88 2.66 -4.99
N HIS A 175 -18.81 2.67 -3.66
CA HIS A 175 -20.01 2.72 -2.81
C HIS A 175 -20.73 4.07 -2.90
N GLN A 176 -19.99 5.18 -2.86
CA GLN A 176 -20.54 6.54 -3.00
C GLN A 176 -21.22 6.74 -4.36
N LEU A 177 -20.69 6.12 -5.42
CA LEU A 177 -21.25 6.15 -6.77
C LEU A 177 -22.36 5.10 -7.01
N GLY A 178 -22.70 4.30 -6.00
CA GLY A 178 -23.79 3.33 -6.06
C GLY A 178 -23.47 2.01 -6.79
N ARG A 179 -22.23 1.79 -7.22
CA ARG A 179 -21.81 0.50 -7.80
C ARG A 179 -21.78 -0.60 -6.72
N LEU A 180 -21.24 -0.28 -5.55
CA LEU A 180 -21.34 -1.15 -4.38
C LEU A 180 -22.51 -0.74 -3.50
N ALA A 181 -23.45 -1.65 -3.26
CA ALA A 181 -24.58 -1.41 -2.35
C ALA A 181 -24.15 -1.30 -0.88
N TYR A 182 -22.96 -1.80 -0.53
CA TYR A 182 -22.42 -1.81 0.83
C TYR A 182 -20.88 -1.88 0.78
N LEU A 183 -20.22 -1.51 1.87
CA LEU A 183 -18.78 -1.70 2.04
C LEU A 183 -18.48 -3.01 2.80
N PRO A 184 -17.70 -3.95 2.24
CA PRO A 184 -17.18 -5.09 2.99
C PRO A 184 -16.29 -4.62 4.14
N ARG A 185 -16.26 -5.38 5.24
CA ARG A 185 -15.28 -5.20 6.32
C ARG A 185 -13.88 -5.53 5.80
N VAL A 186 -12.92 -4.64 6.04
CA VAL A 186 -11.54 -4.75 5.59
C VAL A 186 -10.69 -5.13 6.79
N TRP A 187 -9.91 -6.19 6.60
CA TRP A 187 -8.97 -6.69 7.57
C TRP A 187 -7.56 -6.45 7.05
N ALA A 188 -6.79 -5.64 7.77
CA ALA A 188 -5.36 -5.50 7.53
C ALA A 188 -4.64 -6.77 8.00
N VAL A 189 -3.86 -7.39 7.11
CA VAL A 189 -3.16 -8.65 7.38
C VAL A 189 -1.64 -8.44 7.29
N GLN A 190 -0.94 -8.67 8.39
CA GLN A 190 0.54 -8.66 8.44
C GLN A 190 1.09 -10.03 8.82
N ALA A 191 2.36 -10.26 8.51
CA ALA A 191 3.06 -11.45 8.99
C ALA A 191 3.33 -11.32 10.48
N ALA A 192 3.17 -12.40 11.25
CA ALA A 192 3.42 -12.39 12.69
C ALA A 192 4.86 -11.98 13.06
N GLY A 193 5.84 -12.30 12.19
CA GLY A 193 7.24 -11.90 12.35
C GLY A 193 7.57 -10.50 11.86
N CYS A 194 6.60 -9.72 11.38
CA CYS A 194 6.74 -8.30 11.01
C CYS A 194 5.35 -7.63 10.96
N ALA A 195 4.90 -7.12 12.11
CA ALA A 195 3.56 -6.55 12.24
C ALA A 195 3.55 -5.15 12.90
N PRO A 196 4.29 -4.17 12.35
CA PRO A 196 4.38 -2.83 12.94
C PRO A 196 3.04 -2.09 12.96
N PHE A 197 2.16 -2.31 11.98
CA PHE A 197 0.82 -1.73 11.98
C PHE A 197 -0.09 -2.36 13.03
N ASP A 198 -0.09 -3.69 13.22
CA ASP A 198 -0.88 -4.32 14.29
C ASP A 198 -0.46 -3.81 15.68
N ARG A 199 0.85 -3.62 15.91
CA ARG A 199 1.36 -3.02 17.14
C ARG A 199 0.87 -1.59 17.32
N ALA A 200 1.03 -0.74 16.31
CA ALA A 200 0.56 0.65 16.35
C ALA A 200 -0.96 0.73 16.55
N TRP A 201 -1.72 -0.09 15.82
CA TRP A 201 -3.18 -0.18 15.91
C TRP A 201 -3.64 -0.48 17.32
N LYS A 202 -3.02 -1.44 18.02
CA LYS A 202 -3.36 -1.76 19.43
C LYS A 202 -3.07 -0.61 20.41
N GLY A 203 -2.14 0.28 20.09
CA GLY A 203 -1.78 1.44 20.92
C GLY A 203 -2.66 2.68 20.69
N LEU A 204 -3.50 2.68 19.66
CA LEU A 204 -4.43 3.77 19.37
C LEU A 204 -5.64 3.78 20.31
N HIS A 205 -6.14 4.97 20.59
CA HIS A 205 -7.38 5.15 21.35
C HIS A 205 -8.63 4.96 20.47
N HIS A 206 -9.15 3.74 20.43
CA HIS A 206 -10.31 3.37 19.60
C HIS A 206 -11.66 3.90 20.11
N ASP A 207 -11.79 4.33 21.36
CA ASP A 207 -13.08 4.84 21.86
C ASP A 207 -13.48 6.21 21.26
N ASN A 208 -12.63 6.77 20.40
CA ASN A 208 -12.76 8.07 19.79
C ASN A 208 -13.53 8.06 18.45
N VAL A 209 -14.05 9.23 18.05
CA VAL A 209 -14.60 9.44 16.70
C VAL A 209 -13.52 9.29 15.63
N PRO A 210 -13.86 8.94 14.37
CA PRO A 210 -12.87 8.67 13.31
C PRO A 210 -11.76 9.71 13.17
N GLN A 211 -12.12 11.00 13.24
CA GLN A 211 -11.15 12.06 13.09
C GLN A 211 -10.15 12.11 14.27
N ALA A 212 -10.61 11.83 15.48
CA ALA A 212 -9.75 11.83 16.66
C ALA A 212 -8.81 10.62 16.70
N VAL A 213 -9.23 9.45 16.18
CA VAL A 213 -8.33 8.30 16.01
C VAL A 213 -7.20 8.62 15.00
N LEU A 214 -7.53 9.33 13.91
CA LEU A 214 -6.53 9.76 12.94
C LEU A 214 -5.58 10.83 13.50
N CYS A 215 -6.09 11.76 14.31
CA CYS A 215 -5.24 12.72 15.02
C CYS A 215 -4.32 12.02 16.03
N ASP A 216 -4.82 11.08 16.84
CA ASP A 216 -4.02 10.27 17.78
C ASP A 216 -2.91 9.50 17.04
N ALA A 217 -3.24 8.91 15.89
CA ALA A 217 -2.28 8.25 15.03
C ALA A 217 -1.19 9.22 14.52
N GLN A 218 -1.56 10.43 14.12
CA GLN A 218 -0.61 11.42 13.63
C GLN A 218 0.27 11.98 14.76
N ASP A 219 -0.32 12.36 15.88
CA ASP A 219 0.36 13.03 17.00
C ASP A 219 1.34 12.09 17.72
N ARG A 220 1.06 10.78 17.72
CA ARG A 220 1.88 9.75 18.37
C ARG A 220 2.58 8.83 17.37
N ALA A 221 2.78 9.29 16.14
CA ALA A 221 3.41 8.48 15.09
C ALA A 221 4.79 7.96 15.50
N ASP A 222 5.64 8.81 16.09
CA ASP A 222 6.99 8.43 16.53
C ASP A 222 6.98 7.43 17.70
N GLU A 223 5.91 7.42 18.51
CA GLU A 223 5.73 6.48 19.62
C GLU A 223 5.22 5.11 19.13
N LEU A 224 4.28 5.13 18.18
CA LEU A 224 3.52 3.93 17.78
C LEU A 224 4.14 3.22 16.58
N MET A 225 4.75 3.97 15.66
CA MET A 225 5.24 3.48 14.38
C MET A 225 6.76 3.64 14.27
N TYR A 226 7.48 2.73 14.91
CA TYR A 226 8.93 2.58 14.80
C TYR A 226 9.31 1.27 14.09
N PRO A 227 10.54 1.11 13.60
CA PRO A 227 10.96 -0.10 12.89
C PRO A 227 10.73 -1.39 13.70
N TRP A 228 10.25 -2.43 13.02
CA TRP A 228 10.12 -3.78 13.57
C TRP A 228 11.49 -4.45 13.68
N GLU A 229 11.78 -5.05 14.83
CA GLU A 229 13.05 -5.73 15.04
C GLU A 229 13.07 -7.10 14.35
N ASN A 230 14.12 -7.35 13.56
CA ASN A 230 14.37 -8.62 12.86
C ASN A 230 13.15 -9.18 12.08
N PRO A 231 12.65 -8.45 11.05
CA PRO A 231 11.54 -8.90 10.21
C PRO A 231 11.80 -10.29 9.59
N HIS A 232 10.85 -11.21 9.74
CA HIS A 232 10.95 -12.54 9.13
C HIS A 232 9.58 -13.13 8.77
N SER A 233 9.49 -13.77 7.60
CA SER A 233 8.31 -14.51 7.12
C SER A 233 8.64 -15.24 5.82
N LEU A 234 7.83 -16.25 5.47
CA LEU A 234 7.79 -16.79 4.11
C LEU A 234 7.22 -15.78 3.10
N ALA A 235 6.37 -14.86 3.56
CA ALA A 235 5.78 -13.81 2.74
C ALA A 235 6.69 -12.57 2.68
N THR A 236 7.87 -12.72 2.07
CA THR A 236 8.91 -11.67 2.04
C THR A 236 8.45 -10.37 1.36
N GLY A 237 7.50 -10.45 0.43
CA GLY A 237 6.97 -9.29 -0.30
C GLY A 237 6.14 -8.29 0.52
N ILE A 238 5.86 -8.58 1.79
CA ILE A 238 5.14 -7.70 2.74
C ILE A 238 5.94 -7.41 4.02
N LEU A 239 7.25 -7.72 4.04
CA LEU A 239 8.13 -7.47 5.18
C LEU A 239 8.68 -6.04 5.15
N ASP A 240 7.80 -5.06 5.32
CA ASP A 240 8.20 -3.68 5.60
C ASP A 240 8.24 -3.51 7.14
N ASP A 241 9.41 -3.17 7.68
CA ASP A 241 9.64 -2.97 9.12
C ASP A 241 8.88 -1.77 9.69
N VAL A 242 8.46 -0.86 8.81
CA VAL A 242 7.52 0.24 9.06
C VAL A 242 6.38 0.16 8.06
N THR A 243 5.15 0.41 8.51
CA THR A 243 4.01 0.62 7.60
C THR A 243 3.94 2.11 7.26
N TYR A 244 4.61 2.53 6.18
CA TYR A 244 4.72 3.93 5.77
C TYR A 244 3.37 4.66 5.63
N ASP A 245 2.40 4.02 4.98
CA ASP A 245 1.08 4.59 4.66
C ASP A 245 0.02 4.23 5.72
N TRP A 246 0.44 3.95 6.96
CA TRP A 246 -0.42 3.37 7.99
C TRP A 246 -1.61 4.24 8.37
N GLN A 247 -1.54 5.57 8.30
CA GLN A 247 -2.71 6.42 8.55
C GLN A 247 -3.84 6.17 7.54
N GLY A 248 -3.50 5.88 6.29
CA GLY A 248 -4.45 5.44 5.27
C GLY A 248 -5.08 4.10 5.62
N VAL A 249 -4.29 3.20 6.22
CA VAL A 249 -4.77 1.91 6.73
C VAL A 249 -5.69 2.11 7.95
N VAL A 250 -5.34 2.97 8.91
CA VAL A 250 -6.18 3.34 10.05
C VAL A 250 -7.54 3.84 9.56
N ARG A 251 -7.53 4.79 8.61
CA ARG A 251 -8.75 5.36 8.02
C ARG A 251 -9.63 4.29 7.39
N ALA A 252 -9.05 3.34 6.68
CA ALA A 252 -9.76 2.26 6.00
C ALA A 252 -10.41 1.30 7.01
N CYS A 253 -9.65 0.84 8.01
CA CYS A 253 -10.16 -0.04 9.06
C CYS A 253 -11.27 0.64 9.89
N TRP A 254 -11.13 1.95 10.18
CA TRP A 254 -12.06 2.67 11.04
C TRP A 254 -13.35 3.12 10.37
N LYS A 255 -13.30 3.65 9.13
CA LYS A 255 -14.50 4.14 8.42
C LYS A 255 -15.60 3.08 8.26
N GLN A 256 -15.23 1.80 8.35
CA GLN A 256 -16.18 0.69 8.25
C GLN A 256 -16.82 0.34 9.59
N VAL A 257 -16.13 0.56 10.71
CA VAL A 257 -16.73 0.45 12.06
C VAL A 257 -17.83 1.50 12.24
N ALA A 258 -17.63 2.72 11.73
CA ALA A 258 -18.64 3.78 11.77
C ALA A 258 -19.88 3.49 10.88
N ALA A 259 -19.69 2.80 9.75
CA ALA A 259 -20.81 2.40 8.87
C ALA A 259 -21.64 1.25 9.49
N VAL A 260 -21.02 0.37 10.28
CA VAL A 260 -21.71 -0.73 10.99
C VAL A 260 -22.49 -0.22 12.21
N LEU A 261 -22.08 0.90 12.82
CA LEU A 261 -22.76 1.53 13.96
C LEU A 261 -23.86 2.52 13.59
N SER A 262 -24.15 2.73 12.30
CA SER A 262 -25.34 3.47 11.85
C SER A 262 -26.36 2.60 11.13
N PRO A 263 -27.18 1.85 11.88
CA PRO A 263 -28.53 1.50 11.44
C PRO A 263 -29.59 2.11 12.38
N GLY A 264 -30.32 3.11 11.88
CA GLY A 264 -31.70 3.40 12.27
C GLY A 264 -32.02 3.78 13.72
N LYS A 265 -32.01 5.09 14.02
CA LYS A 265 -32.98 5.70 14.96
C LYS A 265 -33.58 6.99 14.39
N ALA A 266 -34.30 6.84 13.28
CA ALA A 266 -35.36 7.78 12.95
C ALA A 266 -36.34 7.08 11.99
N ARG A 267 -37.35 6.40 12.54
CA ARG A 267 -38.76 6.40 12.09
C ARG A 267 -39.49 5.10 12.43
N SER A 268 -40.74 5.30 12.82
CA SER A 268 -41.77 4.34 13.22
C SER A 268 -41.64 3.84 14.67
N GLY A 269 -42.61 4.01 15.57
CA GLY A 269 -43.92 4.64 15.49
C GLY A 269 -44.73 4.26 16.75
N ARG A 270 -45.55 5.18 17.26
CA ARG A 270 -46.87 4.85 17.85
C ARG A 270 -47.79 6.07 17.82
N ARG A 271 -48.47 6.10 16.69
CA ARG A 271 -49.84 6.51 16.35
C ARG A 271 -50.89 6.55 17.50
N ILE A 272 -51.81 7.54 17.38
CA ILE A 272 -53.26 7.63 17.77
C ILE A 272 -53.60 7.43 19.27
N ASN A 273 -54.38 8.26 19.97
CA ASN A 273 -55.49 9.18 19.62
C ASN A 273 -55.31 10.56 20.23
#